data_AF-A0A3S0RX95-F1
#
_entry.id   AF-A0A3S0RX95-F1
#
_cell.length_a   1.000
_cell.length_b   1.000
_cell.length_c   1.000
_cell.angle_alpha   90.00
_cell.angle_beta   90.00
_cell.angle_gamma   90.00
#
_symmetry.space_group_name_H-M   'P 1'
#
loop_
_entity.id
_entity.type
_entity.pdbx_description
1 polymer ?
#
loop_
_entity_poly.entity_id
_entity_poly.type
_entity_poly.pdbx_seq_one_letter_code
_entity_poly.pdbx_strand_id
1 'polypeptide(L)' 'MKFAAYTEETIWAVADDEESARSEGEEAMAENGVSDTASLKVAPIDENLVEALANAEENGGDVLFDLIDGELCEVETVEG' A
#
# COMPACT_ATOMS: atom_id res chain seq x y z
N MET A 1 5.08 -3.53 -13.34
CA MET A 1 5.12 -2.42 -12.39
C MET A 1 3.70 -2.24 -11.91
N LYS A 2 3.50 -2.32 -10.59
CA LYS A 2 2.20 -2.14 -9.96
C LYS A 2 2.17 -0.77 -9.28
N PHE A 3 1.00 -0.35 -8.85
CA PHE A 3 0.79 0.86 -8.08
C PHE A 3 0.03 0.52 -6.81
N ALA A 4 0.39 1.19 -5.73
CA ALA A 4 -0.29 1.07 -4.46
C ALA A 4 -0.96 2.38 -4.10
N ALA A 5 -2.23 2.30 -3.71
CA ALA A 5 -2.93 3.38 -3.06
C ALA A 5 -2.69 3.30 -1.56
N TYR A 6 -2.15 4.36 -0.99
CA TYR A 6 -1.64 4.36 0.37
C TYR A 6 -1.90 5.70 1.07
N THR A 7 -2.07 5.62 2.38
CA THR A 7 -1.95 6.75 3.31
C THR A 7 -0.61 6.63 4.04
N GLU A 8 -0.28 7.60 4.90
CA GLU A 8 0.98 7.58 5.66
C GLU A 8 1.19 6.33 6.51
N GLU A 9 0.11 5.60 6.82
CA GLU A 9 0.13 4.48 7.75
C GLU A 9 -0.33 3.15 7.13
N THR A 10 -0.98 3.16 5.96
CA THR A 10 -1.66 1.96 5.44
C THR A 10 -1.69 1.94 3.92
N ILE A 11 -1.43 0.78 3.34
CA ILE A 11 -1.70 0.49 1.94
C ILE A 11 -3.12 -0.06 1.83
N TRP A 12 -3.96 0.64 1.08
CA TRP A 12 -5.39 0.36 0.94
C TRP A 12 -5.71 -0.54 -0.24
N ALA A 13 -4.94 -0.43 -1.33
CA ALA A 13 -5.10 -1.27 -2.51
C ALA A 13 -3.81 -1.33 -3.32
N VAL A 14 -3.65 -2.41 -4.10
CA VAL A 14 -2.55 -2.60 -5.05
C VAL A 14 -3.12 -3.06 -6.39
N ALA A 15 -2.82 -2.34 -7.46
CA ALA A 15 -3.31 -2.62 -8.81
C ALA A 15 -2.21 -2.50 -9.87
N ASP A 16 -2.52 -2.89 -11.11
CA ASP A 16 -1.59 -2.80 -12.24
C ASP A 16 -1.42 -1.37 -12.79
N ASP A 17 -2.34 -0.46 -12.47
CA ASP A 17 -2.33 0.94 -12.90
C ASP A 17 -2.78 1.91 -11.78
N GLU A 18 -2.38 3.18 -11.91
CA GLU A 18 -2.64 4.21 -10.89
C GLU A 18 -4.12 4.50 -10.66
N GLU A 19 -4.93 4.45 -11.73
CA GLU A 19 -6.37 4.76 -11.66
C GLU A 19 -7.11 3.67 -10.89
N SER A 20 -6.83 2.41 -11.21
CA SER A 20 -7.40 1.26 -10.49
C SER A 20 -6.96 1.25 -9.04
N ALA A 21 -5.65 1.45 -8.76
CA ALA A 21 -5.15 1.50 -7.40
C ALA A 21 -5.87 2.58 -6.58
N ARG A 22 -6.02 3.79 -7.13
CA ARG A 22 -6.76 4.87 -6.47
C ARG A 22 -8.20 4.47 -6.20
N SER A 23 -8.93 4.04 -7.22
CA SER A 23 -10.36 3.70 -7.10
C SER A 23 -10.58 2.63 -6.05
N GLU A 24 -9.84 1.51 -6.15
CA GLU A 24 -9.93 0.40 -5.20
C GLU A 24 -9.52 0.85 -3.78
N GLY A 25 -8.52 1.73 -3.66
CA GLY A 25 -8.11 2.30 -2.38
C GLY A 25 -9.19 3.19 -1.75
N GLU A 26 -9.86 4.04 -2.53
CA GLU A 26 -10.98 4.86 -2.05
C GLU A 26 -12.17 4.01 -1.60
N GLU A 27 -12.46 2.95 -2.34
CA GLU A 27 -13.49 1.96 -1.98
C GLU A 27 -13.13 1.24 -0.69
N ALA A 28 -11.91 0.72 -0.56
CA ALA A 28 -11.42 0.05 0.64
C ALA A 28 -11.45 0.98 1.87
N MET A 29 -11.06 2.25 1.71
CA MET A 29 -11.17 3.26 2.77
C MET A 29 -12.62 3.45 3.20
N ALA A 30 -13.54 3.62 2.25
CA ALA A 30 -14.96 3.79 2.53
C ALA A 30 -15.57 2.58 3.24
N GLU A 31 -15.20 1.36 2.83
CA GLU A 31 -15.62 0.12 3.47
C GLU A 31 -15.12 0.01 4.92
N ASN A 32 -13.93 0.53 5.20
CA ASN A 32 -13.36 0.60 6.54
C ASN A 32 -13.83 1.84 7.35
N GLY A 33 -14.75 2.64 6.80
CA GLY A 33 -15.29 3.82 7.46
C GLY A 33 -14.35 5.03 7.47
N VAL A 34 -13.27 4.99 6.69
CA VAL A 34 -12.37 6.13 6.48
C VAL A 34 -12.95 7.01 5.39
N SER A 35 -13.31 8.24 5.77
CA SER A 35 -13.92 9.23 4.86
C SER A 35 -12.92 10.24 4.31
N ASP A 36 -11.70 10.28 4.86
CA ASP A 36 -10.64 11.17 4.38
C ASP A 36 -9.87 10.51 3.23
N THR A 37 -10.47 10.50 2.04
CA THR A 37 -9.76 10.04 0.83
C THR A 37 -8.77 11.08 0.29
N ALA A 38 -8.78 12.30 0.83
CA ALA A 38 -7.85 13.36 0.46
C ALA A 38 -6.39 13.02 0.80
N SER A 39 -6.17 12.20 1.84
CA SER A 39 -4.85 11.70 2.23
C SER A 39 -4.38 10.51 1.40
N LEU A 40 -5.24 9.94 0.55
CA LEU A 40 -4.91 8.81 -0.30
C LEU A 40 -3.98 9.24 -1.44
N LYS A 41 -2.77 8.70 -1.43
CA LYS A 41 -1.76 8.89 -2.47
C LYS A 41 -1.63 7.62 -3.29
N VAL A 42 -1.09 7.75 -4.48
CA VAL A 42 -0.74 6.60 -5.34
C VAL A 42 0.72 6.75 -5.73
N ALA A 43 1.46 5.65 -5.61
CA ALA A 43 2.84 5.56 -6.02
C ALA A 43 3.12 4.18 -6.63
N PRO A 44 4.11 4.05 -7.52
CA PRO A 44 4.63 2.75 -7.92
C PRO A 44 5.08 1.97 -6.68
N ILE A 45 4.92 0.66 -6.73
CA ILE A 45 5.30 -0.25 -5.64
C ILE A 45 6.27 -1.30 -6.17
N ASP A 46 7.34 -1.52 -5.42
CA ASP A 46 8.35 -2.53 -5.74
C ASP A 46 7.81 -3.96 -5.55
N GLU A 47 8.37 -4.91 -6.30
CA GLU A 47 7.94 -6.31 -6.27
C GLU A 47 8.08 -6.95 -4.88
N ASN A 48 9.12 -6.61 -4.11
CA ASN A 48 9.32 -7.17 -2.77
C ASN A 48 8.19 -6.79 -1.83
N LEU A 49 7.74 -5.52 -1.87
CA LEU A 49 6.65 -5.07 -1.02
C LEU A 49 5.32 -5.71 -1.41
N VAL A 50 5.08 -5.95 -2.70
CA VAL A 50 3.89 -6.69 -3.17
C VAL A 50 3.90 -8.12 -2.63
N GLU A 51 5.04 -8.80 -2.68
CA GLU A 51 5.19 -10.14 -2.13
C GLU A 51 5.02 -10.17 -0.61
N ALA A 52 5.56 -9.19 0.11
CA ALA A 52 5.41 -9.05 1.55
C ALA A 52 3.95 -8.83 1.96
N LEU A 53 3.21 -7.96 1.25
CA LEU A 53 1.78 -7.75 1.47
C LEU A 53 0.98 -9.04 1.26
N ALA A 54 1.20 -9.73 0.14
CA ALA A 54 0.52 -11.00 -0.13
C ALA A 54 0.83 -12.06 0.93
N ASN A 55 2.08 -12.11 1.42
CA ASN A 55 2.47 -13.01 2.49
C ASN A 55 1.77 -12.68 3.82
N ALA A 56 1.70 -11.40 4.17
CA ALA A 56 1.05 -10.90 5.37
C ALA A 56 -0.47 -11.11 5.34
N GLU A 57 -1.12 -11.00 4.19
CA GLU A 57 -2.54 -11.35 4.02
C GLU A 57 -2.80 -12.85 4.26
N GLU A 58 -1.91 -13.72 3.80
CA GLU A 58 -2.06 -15.18 3.94
C GLU A 58 -1.69 -15.67 5.36
N ASN A 59 -0.62 -15.14 5.94
CA ASN A 59 -0.02 -15.66 7.17
C ASN A 59 -0.34 -14.81 8.41
N GLY A 60 -0.86 -13.60 8.22
CA GLY A 60 -1.02 -12.60 9.26
C GLY A 60 0.33 -12.00 9.65
N GLY A 61 0.53 -10.72 9.35
CA GLY A 61 1.74 -9.99 9.70
C GLY A 61 1.61 -8.49 9.42
N ASP A 62 2.46 -7.70 10.03
CA ASP A 62 2.57 -6.27 9.75
C ASP A 62 3.70 -6.06 8.72
N VAL A 63 3.39 -5.34 7.65
CA VAL A 63 4.37 -4.97 6.62
C VAL A 63 4.69 -3.51 6.77
N LEU A 64 5.97 -3.19 6.97
CA LEU A 64 6.43 -1.81 6.99
C LEU A 64 6.84 -1.39 5.59
N PHE A 65 6.45 -0.18 5.21
CA PHE A 65 6.77 0.41 3.93
C PHE A 65 7.24 1.86 4.10
N ASP A 66 8.02 2.34 3.15
CA ASP A 66 8.41 3.75 3.05
C ASP A 66 8.44 4.19 1.58
N LEU A 67 8.33 5.49 1.34
CA LEU A 67 8.39 6.07 0.00
C LEU A 67 9.83 6.47 -0.30
N ILE A 68 10.53 5.64 -1.07
CA ILE A 68 11.93 5.81 -1.43
C ILE A 68 12.00 6.19 -2.90
N ASP A 69 12.51 7.38 -3.21
CA ASP A 69 12.63 7.90 -4.59
C ASP A 69 11.31 7.95 -5.38
N GLY A 70 10.18 8.03 -4.68
CA GLY A 70 8.84 8.03 -5.29
C GLY A 70 8.26 6.63 -5.54
N GLU A 71 8.94 5.58 -5.09
CA GLU A 71 8.48 4.19 -5.11
C GLU A 71 8.26 3.68 -3.68
N LEU A 72 7.19 2.92 -3.48
CA LEU A 72 6.90 2.27 -2.23
C LEU A 72 7.73 0.99 -2.12
N CYS A 73 8.59 0.97 -1.11
CA CYS A 73 9.49 -0.15 -0.84
C CYS A 73 9.23 -0.70 0.55
N GLU A 74 9.43 -2.01 0.70
CA GLU A 74 9.46 -2.66 2.01
C GLU A 74 10.65 -2.13 2.80
N VAL A 75 10.42 -1.84 4.09
CA VAL A 75 11.49 -1.51 5.01
C VAL A 75 11.67 -2.65 6.00
N GLU A 76 12.90 -3.16 6.08
CA GLU A 76 13.26 -4.18 7.06
C GLU A 76 13.00 -3.62 8.47
N THR A 77 12.22 -4.34 9.29
CA THR A 77 12.13 -4.04 10.72
C THR A 77 13.53 -4.13 11.30
N VAL A 78 14.13 -3.00 11.68
CA VAL A 78 15.41 -3.00 12.38
C VAL A 78 15.17 -3.64 13.75
N GLU A 79 15.36 -4.96 13.85
CA GLU A 79 15.36 -5.67 15.13
C GLU A 79 16.56 -5.17 15.94
N GLY A 80 16.30 -4.21 16.84
CA GLY A 80 17.26 -3.66 17.80
C GLY A 80 17.22 -4.39 19.14
#